data_AF-A0A7K6Y933-F1
#
_entry.id   AF-A0A7K6Y933-F1
#
_cell.length_a   1.000
_cell.length_b   1.000
_cell.length_c   1.000
_cell.angle_alpha   90.00
_cell.angle_beta   90.00
_cell.angle_gamma   90.00
#
_symmetry.space_group_name_H-M   'P 1'
#
loop_
_entity.id
_entity.type
_entity.pdbx_description
1 polymer ?
#
loop_
_entity_poly.entity_id
_entity_poly.type
_entity_poly.pdbx_seq_one_letter_code
_entity_poly.pdbx_strand_id
1 'polypeptide(L)' 'MDIFCIKAVSLGDLEKVLISHDGAGPGSGWFLDKIVIKHKEGKEAQEVVFPCNRY' A
#
# COMPACT_ATOMS: atom_id res chain seq x y z
N MET A 1 -3.75 -9.91 -6.21
CA MET A 1 -3.88 -9.05 -5.01
C MET A 1 -2.91 -9.60 -4.00
N ASP A 2 -1.92 -8.79 -3.62
CA ASP A 2 -0.89 -9.17 -2.68
C ASP A 2 -1.18 -8.54 -1.31
N ILE A 3 -0.79 -9.25 -0.25
CA ILE A 3 -1.01 -8.81 1.14
C ILE A 3 0.34 -8.85 1.85
N PHE A 4 0.70 -7.72 2.46
CA PHE A 4 1.93 -7.57 3.21
C PHE A 4 1.63 -7.18 4.65
N CYS A 5 2.35 -7.78 5.60
CA CYS A 5 2.30 -7.42 7.01
C CYS A 5 3.61 -6.71 7.38
N ILE A 6 3.53 -5.39 7.59
CA ILE A 6 4.69 -4.56 7.88
C ILE A 6 4.60 -4.07 9.33
N LYS A 7 5.69 -4.21 10.10
CA LYS A 7 5.81 -3.58 11.41
C LYS A 7 6.30 -2.15 11.23
N ALA A 8 5.57 -1.18 11.79
CA ALA A 8 5.90 0.23 11.73
C ALA A 8 5.55 0.91 13.05
N VAL A 9 6.09 2.10 13.27
CA VAL A 9 5.62 3.04 14.31
C VAL A 9 4.26 3.61 13.92
N SER A 10 3.55 4.27 14.84
CA SER A 10 2.37 5.05 14.42
C SER A 10 2.82 6.18 13.51
N LEU A 11 2.16 6.29 12.35
CA LEU A 11 2.37 7.36 11.38
C LEU A 11 1.26 8.42 11.47
N GLY A 12 0.29 8.24 12.38
CA GLY A 12 -0.94 9.04 12.42
C GLY A 12 -1.76 8.86 11.14
N ASP A 13 -2.39 9.96 10.71
CA ASP A 13 -3.17 10.00 9.48
C ASP A 13 -2.29 9.81 8.24
N LEU A 14 -2.57 8.75 7.47
CA LEU A 14 -1.78 8.42 6.28
C LEU A 14 -2.16 9.30 5.09
N GLU A 15 -1.22 10.12 4.61
CA GLU A 15 -1.46 11.03 3.48
C GLU A 15 -0.93 10.51 2.13
N LYS A 16 0.15 9.73 2.13
CA LYS A 16 0.85 9.31 0.89
C LYS A 16 1.46 7.93 1.02
N VAL A 17 1.41 7.18 -0.08
CA VAL A 17 2.10 5.89 -0.24
C VAL A 17 3.03 5.96 -1.46
N LEU A 18 4.27 5.51 -1.31
CA LEU A 18 5.21 5.30 -2.40
C LEU A 18 5.37 3.80 -2.62
N ILE A 19 5.18 3.35 -3.87
CA ILE A 19 5.24 1.92 -4.22
C ILE A 19 5.96 1.73 -5.56
N SER A 20 6.71 0.65 -5.68
CA SER A 20 7.47 0.27 -6.88
C SER A 20 7.72 -1.24 -6.88
N HIS A 21 8.05 -1.78 -8.04
CA HIS A 21 8.60 -3.13 -8.19
C HIS A 21 10.02 -3.06 -8.75
N ASP A 22 10.78 -4.14 -8.63
CA ASP A 22 12.20 -4.24 -9.01
C ASP A 22 12.45 -4.35 -10.52
N GLY A 23 11.40 -4.41 -11.35
CA GLY A 23 11.53 -4.48 -12.81
C GLY A 23 12.09 -5.80 -13.35
N ALA A 24 12.14 -6.87 -12.56
CA ALA A 24 12.87 -8.08 -12.91
C ALA A 24 12.17 -8.94 -13.99
N GLY A 25 12.67 -8.89 -15.22
CA GLY A 25 12.35 -9.83 -16.31
C GLY A 25 11.48 -9.26 -17.44
N PRO A 26 11.42 -9.92 -18.61
CA PRO A 26 10.54 -9.51 -19.71
C PRO A 26 9.08 -9.51 -19.29
N GLY A 27 8.35 -8.44 -19.63
CA GLY A 27 6.91 -8.35 -19.33
C GLY A 27 6.56 -7.91 -17.90
N SER A 28 7.51 -7.34 -17.16
CA SER A 28 7.30 -6.86 -15.77
C SER A 28 6.42 -5.61 -15.66
N GLY A 29 5.46 -5.38 -16.57
CA GLY A 29 4.51 -4.29 -16.41
C GLY A 29 3.60 -4.54 -15.21
N TRP A 30 3.38 -3.53 -14.36
CA TRP A 30 2.60 -3.70 -13.16
C TRP A 30 1.50 -2.65 -13.05
N PHE A 31 0.30 -3.02 -13.49
CA PHE A 31 -0.88 -2.20 -13.25
C PHE A 31 -1.33 -2.28 -11.80
N LEU A 32 -1.44 -1.13 -11.15
CA LEU A 32 -1.93 -0.99 -9.79
C LEU A 32 -3.28 -0.26 -9.79
N ASP A 33 -4.34 -0.96 -9.37
CA ASP A 33 -5.68 -0.37 -9.14
C ASP A 33 -5.62 0.58 -7.92
N LYS A 34 -5.32 0.03 -6.74
CA LYS A 34 -5.27 0.75 -5.46
C LYS A 34 -4.44 0.03 -4.42
N ILE A 35 -4.10 0.75 -3.36
CA ILE A 35 -3.52 0.21 -2.13
C ILE A 35 -4.53 0.37 -1.01
N VAL A 36 -4.73 -0.68 -0.21
CA VAL A 36 -5.55 -0.63 1.00
C VAL A 36 -4.65 -0.87 2.19
N ILE A 37 -4.53 0.11 3.07
CA ILE A 37 -3.74 -0.01 4.30
C ILE A 37 -4.70 -0.16 5.47
N LYS A 38 -4.53 -1.26 6.21
CA LYS A 38 -5.21 -1.49 7.48
C LYS A 38 -4.21 -1.33 8.61
N HIS A 39 -4.45 -0.39 9.51
CA HIS A 39 -3.61 -0.21 10.70
C HIS A 39 -4.47 -0.05 11.94
N LYS A 40 -3.83 -0.14 13.11
CA LYS A 40 -4.47 0.10 14.39
C LYS A 40 -3.83 1.32 15.02
N GLU A 41 -4.65 2.28 15.39
CA GLU A 41 -4.22 3.42 16.18
C GLU A 41 -5.01 3.41 17.51
N GLY A 42 -4.29 3.22 18.61
CA GLY A 42 -4.91 2.94 19.90
C GLY A 42 -5.76 1.67 19.89
N LYS A 43 -7.06 1.80 20.16
CA LYS A 43 -8.02 0.68 20.21
C LYS A 43 -8.80 0.50 18.90
N GLU A 44 -8.67 1.43 17.97
CA GLU A 44 -9.48 1.45 16.74
C GLU A 44 -8.69 0.90 15.56
N ALA A 45 -9.38 0.13 14.73
CA ALA A 45 -8.84 -0.31 13.45
C ALA A 45 -9.25 0.69 12.37
N GLN A 46 -8.28 1.18 11.62
CA GLN A 46 -8.47 2.11 10.52
C GLN A 46 -8.16 1.41 9.18
N GLU A 47 -8.88 1.83 8.13
CA GLU A 47 -8.68 1.37 6.77
C GLU A 47 -8.66 2.58 5.83
N VAL A 48 -7.57 2.73 5.08
CA VAL A 48 -7.36 3.86 4.16
C VAL A 48 -7.09 3.31 2.76
N VAL A 49 -7.70 3.96 1.75
CA VAL A 49 -7.59 3.57 0.34
C VAL A 49 -6.83 4.61 -0.45
N PHE A 50 -5.76 4.19 -1.13
CA PHE A 50 -4.97 5.01 -2.05
C PHE A 50 -5.20 4.52 -3.48
N PRO A 51 -6.10 5.13 -4.27
CA PRO A 51 -6.30 4.77 -5.67
C PRO A 51 -5.09 5.17 -6.52
N CYS A 52 -4.72 4.32 -7.49
CA CYS A 52 -3.58 4.54 -8.38
C CYS A 52 -4.01 4.50 -9.86
N ASN A 53 -4.65 3.41 -10.29
CA ASN A 53 -5.13 3.15 -11.66
C ASN A 53 -4.07 3.37 -12.76
N ARG A 54 -2.85 2.87 -12.58
CA ARG A 54 -1.72 3.12 -13.50
C ARG A 54 -0.77 1.92 -13.65
N TYR A 55 -0.11 1.81 -14.82
CA TYR A 55 1.01 0.89 -15.13
C TYR A 55 2.38 1.41 -14.71
#